data_AF-A0A4Z1PN76-F1
#
_entry.id   AF-A0A4Z1PN76-F1
#
_cell.length_a   1.000
_cell.length_b   1.000
_cell.length_c   1.000
_cell.angle_alpha   90.00
_cell.angle_beta   90.00
_cell.angle_gamma   90.00
#
_symmetry.space_group_name_H-M   'P 1'
#
loop_
_entity.id
_entity.type
_entity.pdbx_description
1 polymer ?
#
loop_
_entity_poly.entity_id
_entity_poly.type
_entity_poly.pdbx_seq_one_letter_code
_entity_poly.pdbx_strand_id
1 'polypeptide(L)'
;MPVFFSLDPNFFRNHANSCTIQNGTTVYSNHSIPEDCSCVAPIAADPDFAGPGILASFIFFAWLTIAVATVPAFYAIRRSWTNNAMRKKRRIWMFLAEVLEVQVHDKAKREPLDNIAKDEPAPLENRARTSILSSDGDSTMDSELKAKSPEGIDLTDSSPGATIEPRPLTIAKRLLSSLTDIQAITGLSIILTGMARYPVISYYHEQFASNLWWLTLNSLWVSRIDYNDNSPYMSTWRMQVRRITITCSVVIAASFQLIIALREENHWDPLKPGRCYVRDALGSEIGQNLFWFTGTCIYAIVLILGLTRRTRDWYAIQIVGRIEPSLNTMWTWTRAADRRLRRYNAEQQALENVGTRDGFFKHQATNAILTVKLVSYTLAFITWWCLVQFLSIWSSGTGSHAVELAVYTVFAAANTWWVIAIKVDNIHLIQGNERKWTFGQMLPCALAVLVLFYFFDSLDELPKNSSRSRDVETQRETEVPKRETEVPKRE
;
A
#
# COMPACT_ATOMS: atom_id res chain seq x y z
N MET A 1 -14.77 32.36 6.09
CA MET A 1 -13.43 31.91 5.65
C MET A 1 -12.67 33.03 4.94
N PRO A 2 -12.09 33.97 5.70
CA PRO A 2 -10.80 34.55 5.37
C PRO A 2 -9.94 34.58 6.65
N VAL A 3 -9.27 33.48 6.99
CA VAL A 3 -8.41 33.39 8.20
C VAL A 3 -6.99 32.96 7.86
N PHE A 4 -6.68 32.66 6.59
CA PHE A 4 -5.46 31.95 6.24
C PHE A 4 -4.19 32.80 6.04
N PHE A 5 -4.22 34.14 6.08
CA PHE A 5 -3.04 34.96 5.74
C PHE A 5 -2.88 36.26 6.54
N SER A 6 -3.00 36.23 7.88
CA SER A 6 -2.51 37.35 8.70
C SER A 6 -1.07 37.07 9.16
N LEU A 7 -0.14 37.96 8.81
CA LEU A 7 1.28 37.93 9.22
C LEU A 7 1.57 38.77 10.48
N ASP A 8 0.55 39.39 11.08
CA ASP A 8 0.71 40.22 12.27
C ASP A 8 0.62 39.35 13.55
N PRO A 9 1.73 39.19 14.31
CA PRO A 9 1.73 38.39 15.54
C PRO A 9 0.85 38.97 16.65
N ASN A 10 0.42 40.23 16.55
CA ASN A 10 -0.44 40.88 17.55
C ASN A 10 -1.94 40.77 17.23
N PHE A 11 -2.33 40.29 16.04
CA PHE A 11 -3.74 40.06 15.68
C PHE A 11 -4.40 38.94 16.51
N PHE A 12 -3.60 38.13 17.22
CA PHE A 12 -4.02 36.97 18.02
C PHE A 12 -3.91 37.17 19.53
N ARG A 13 -4.02 38.40 20.06
CA ARG A 13 -4.06 38.65 21.51
C ARG A 13 -5.38 39.30 21.92
N ASN A 14 -6.37 38.51 22.29
CA ASN A 14 -7.64 38.98 22.84
C ASN A 14 -7.73 38.59 24.33
N HIS A 15 -7.84 39.60 25.21
CA HIS A 15 -7.73 39.46 26.67
C HIS A 15 -9.03 38.97 27.37
N ALA A 16 -10.02 38.48 26.65
CA ALA A 16 -11.39 38.31 27.16
C ALA A 16 -11.74 36.93 27.75
N ASN A 17 -10.88 35.90 27.64
CA ASN A 17 -11.29 34.51 27.92
C ASN A 17 -10.41 33.85 29.01
N SER A 18 -10.87 33.88 30.27
CA SER A 18 -10.26 33.14 31.38
C SER A 18 -11.04 31.86 31.68
N CYS A 19 -10.36 30.73 31.76
CA CYS A 19 -10.91 29.45 32.19
C CYS A 19 -10.77 29.30 33.70
N THR A 20 -11.86 29.06 34.42
CA THR A 20 -11.81 28.76 35.86
C THR A 20 -11.82 27.24 36.04
N ILE A 21 -10.69 26.69 36.48
CA ILE A 21 -10.57 25.25 36.78
C ILE A 21 -11.35 24.96 38.08
N GLN A 22 -11.81 23.71 38.29
CA GLN A 22 -12.61 23.32 39.47
C GLN A 22 -11.99 23.70 40.83
N ASN A 23 -10.66 23.91 40.90
CA ASN A 23 -9.96 24.39 42.09
C ASN A 23 -10.03 25.93 42.28
N GLY A 24 -10.83 26.65 41.50
CA GLY A 24 -10.95 28.11 41.55
C GLY A 24 -9.78 28.86 40.89
N THR A 25 -8.78 28.16 40.36
CA THR A 25 -7.66 28.77 39.64
C THR A 25 -8.14 29.25 38.27
N THR A 26 -8.12 30.56 38.06
CA THR A 26 -8.31 31.15 36.74
C THR A 26 -7.01 31.04 35.95
N VAL A 27 -7.05 30.30 34.86
CA VAL A 27 -5.96 30.21 33.90
C VAL A 27 -6.35 30.99 32.66
N TYR A 28 -5.50 31.94 32.28
CA TYR A 28 -5.68 32.73 31.08
C TYR A 28 -5.25 31.88 29.87
N SER A 29 -6.24 31.43 29.10
CA SER A 29 -6.02 30.60 27.90
C SER A 29 -5.44 31.45 26.77
N ASN A 30 -4.42 30.92 26.11
CA ASN A 30 -3.88 31.50 24.90
C ASN A 30 -4.50 30.83 23.66
N HIS A 31 -5.70 31.29 23.30
CA HIS A 31 -6.08 31.64 21.92
C HIS A 31 -6.28 30.57 20.82
N SER A 32 -7.09 29.55 21.08
CA SER A 32 -7.76 28.85 19.96
C SER A 32 -9.24 28.58 20.20
N ILE A 33 -9.65 28.19 21.42
CA ILE A 33 -11.06 27.92 21.73
C ILE A 33 -11.41 28.49 23.12
N PRO A 34 -12.33 29.48 23.21
CA PRO A 34 -12.70 30.14 24.47
C PRO A 34 -13.27 29.21 25.55
N GLU A 35 -13.73 28.03 25.15
CA GLU A 35 -14.48 27.10 26.00
C GLU A 35 -13.68 25.83 26.38
N ASP A 36 -12.52 25.58 25.75
CA ASP A 36 -11.79 24.33 25.96
C ASP A 36 -10.55 24.55 26.85
N CYS A 37 -10.72 24.27 28.14
CA CYS A 37 -9.65 24.33 29.13
C CYS A 37 -8.84 23.01 29.18
N SER A 38 -8.70 22.30 28.06
CA SER A 38 -8.25 20.91 27.99
C SER A 38 -6.78 20.68 28.40
N CYS A 39 -5.90 21.68 28.26
CA CYS A 39 -4.51 21.57 28.68
C CYS A 39 -3.87 22.94 28.97
N VAL A 40 -3.25 23.10 30.14
CA VAL A 40 -2.52 24.32 30.53
C VAL A 40 -1.09 24.05 30.97
N ALA A 41 -0.74 22.78 31.18
CA ALA A 41 0.56 22.41 31.66
C ALA A 41 1.64 22.53 30.55
N PRO A 42 2.85 22.98 30.90
CA PRO A 42 3.93 23.06 29.93
C PRO A 42 4.39 21.67 29.48
N ILE A 43 4.91 21.61 28.26
CA ILE A 43 5.44 20.40 27.63
C ILE A 43 6.94 20.63 27.40
N ALA A 44 7.79 19.79 27.98
CA ALA A 44 9.23 19.88 27.75
C ALA A 44 9.56 19.54 26.30
N ALA A 45 10.26 20.43 25.59
CA ALA A 45 10.64 20.28 24.19
C ALA A 45 11.44 18.99 23.93
N ASP A 46 11.03 18.21 22.92
CA ASP A 46 11.79 17.06 22.44
C ASP A 46 12.10 17.17 20.93
N PRO A 47 13.33 17.58 20.58
CA PRO A 47 13.74 17.72 19.19
C PRO A 47 13.75 16.40 18.41
N ASP A 48 13.75 15.23 19.05
CA ASP A 48 13.83 13.94 18.37
C ASP A 48 12.47 13.43 17.87
N PHE A 49 11.36 14.00 18.36
CA PHE A 49 10.00 13.64 17.91
C PHE A 49 9.32 14.77 17.14
N ALA A 50 9.40 16.00 17.64
CA ALA A 50 8.71 17.16 17.09
C ALA A 50 9.67 18.18 16.47
N GLY A 51 10.93 17.81 16.27
CA GLY A 51 11.94 18.65 15.64
C GLY A 51 11.67 18.90 14.16
N PRO A 52 12.00 20.09 13.63
CA PRO A 52 11.72 20.43 12.23
C PRO A 52 12.40 19.49 11.24
N GLY A 53 13.61 19.00 11.53
CA GLY A 53 14.31 18.02 10.68
C GLY A 53 13.58 16.68 10.58
N ILE A 54 13.05 16.17 11.69
CA ILE A 54 12.24 14.94 11.73
C ILE A 54 10.96 15.16 10.91
N LEU A 55 10.19 16.20 11.22
CA LEU A 55 8.91 16.48 10.56
C LEU A 55 9.08 16.64 9.05
N ALA A 56 10.02 17.49 8.63
CA ALA A 56 10.28 17.76 7.22
C ALA A 56 10.71 16.50 6.47
N SER A 57 11.58 15.68 7.06
CA SER A 57 12.08 14.46 6.40
C SER A 57 10.99 13.41 6.24
N PHE A 58 10.21 13.14 7.29
CA PHE A 58 9.12 12.16 7.23
C PHE A 58 8.04 12.57 6.23
N ILE A 59 7.64 13.84 6.24
CA ILE A 59 6.69 14.40 5.28
C ILE A 59 7.27 14.29 3.86
N PHE A 60 8.52 14.72 3.65
CA PHE A 60 9.17 14.65 2.35
C PHE A 60 9.22 13.22 1.81
N PHE A 61 9.69 12.24 2.58
CA PHE A 61 9.75 10.86 2.12
C PHE A 61 8.38 10.28 1.84
N ALA A 62 7.39 10.53 2.69
CA ALA A 62 6.04 10.01 2.48
C ALA A 62 5.45 10.51 1.15
N TRP A 63 5.55 11.81 0.89
CA TRP A 63 5.05 12.41 -0.34
C TRP A 63 5.89 12.04 -1.57
N LEU A 64 7.21 11.91 -1.43
CA LEU A 64 8.08 11.42 -2.50
C LEU A 64 7.71 9.98 -2.90
N THR A 65 7.50 9.10 -1.93
CA THR A 65 7.06 7.72 -2.17
C THR A 65 5.71 7.67 -2.89
N ILE A 66 4.73 8.46 -2.45
CA ILE A 66 3.42 8.55 -3.10
C ILE A 66 3.57 9.06 -4.55
N ALA A 67 4.35 10.12 -4.76
CA ALA A 67 4.62 10.67 -6.08
C ALA A 67 5.27 9.63 -7.01
N VAL A 68 6.30 8.93 -6.56
CA VAL A 68 6.97 7.89 -7.34
C VAL A 68 6.03 6.72 -7.64
N ALA A 69 5.20 6.31 -6.68
CA ALA A 69 4.25 5.21 -6.85
C ALA A 69 3.06 5.58 -7.75
N THR A 70 2.78 6.86 -7.99
CA THR A 70 1.81 7.25 -9.03
C THR A 70 2.22 6.80 -10.43
N VAL A 71 3.52 6.64 -10.69
CA VAL A 71 4.03 6.20 -12.00
C VAL A 71 3.58 4.77 -12.33
N PRO A 72 3.91 3.72 -11.55
CA PRO A 72 3.42 2.37 -11.82
C PRO A 72 1.89 2.27 -11.81
N ALA A 73 1.22 2.93 -10.88
CA ALA A 73 -0.24 2.97 -10.84
C ALA A 73 -0.84 3.57 -12.12
N PHE A 74 -0.28 4.68 -12.61
CA PHE A 74 -0.71 5.31 -13.86
C PHE A 74 -0.45 4.41 -15.07
N TYR A 75 0.68 3.71 -15.13
CA TYR A 75 0.96 2.73 -16.19
C TYR A 75 -0.02 1.56 -16.14
N ALA A 76 -0.35 1.04 -14.96
CA ALA A 76 -1.35 -0.01 -14.78
C ALA A 76 -2.72 0.47 -15.28
N ILE A 77 -3.19 1.65 -14.85
CA ILE A 77 -4.45 2.26 -15.28
C ILE A 77 -4.46 2.48 -16.79
N ARG A 78 -3.39 3.04 -17.36
CA ARG A 78 -3.27 3.30 -18.80
C ARG A 78 -3.30 2.01 -19.61
N ARG A 79 -2.58 0.98 -19.18
CA ARG A 79 -2.56 -0.34 -19.85
C ARG A 79 -3.95 -0.96 -19.85
N SER A 80 -4.61 -0.93 -18.70
CA SER A 80 -5.99 -1.38 -18.52
C SER A 80 -6.94 -0.64 -19.47
N TRP A 81 -6.81 0.69 -19.51
CA TRP A 81 -7.58 1.56 -20.40
C TRP A 81 -7.35 1.26 -21.88
N THR A 82 -6.10 1.04 -22.32
CA THR A 82 -5.79 0.71 -23.72
C THR A 82 -6.36 -0.64 -24.14
N ASN A 83 -6.34 -1.63 -23.26
CA ASN A 83 -6.92 -2.95 -23.52
C ASN A 83 -8.45 -2.85 -23.68
N ASN A 84 -9.09 -2.00 -22.90
CA ASN A 84 -10.54 -1.79 -22.94
C ASN A 84 -11.01 -0.83 -24.04
N ALA A 85 -10.18 0.11 -24.48
CA ALA A 85 -10.51 1.05 -25.56
C ALA A 85 -10.87 0.35 -26.89
N MET A 86 -10.34 -0.87 -27.10
CA MET A 86 -10.69 -1.74 -28.23
C MET A 86 -12.17 -2.21 -28.19
N ARG A 87 -12.83 -2.21 -27.03
CA ARG A 87 -14.25 -2.57 -26.84
C ARG A 87 -15.15 -1.33 -27.00
N LYS A 88 -15.28 -0.88 -28.25
CA LYS A 88 -15.66 0.47 -28.72
C LYS A 88 -16.99 1.16 -28.30
N LYS A 89 -17.77 0.76 -27.27
CA LYS A 89 -19.11 1.38 -27.06
C LYS A 89 -19.48 1.99 -25.71
N ARG A 90 -18.68 1.89 -24.63
CA ARG A 90 -19.00 2.54 -23.33
C ARG A 90 -17.77 2.95 -22.51
N ARG A 91 -17.04 4.00 -22.93
CA ARG A 91 -15.76 4.40 -22.31
C ARG A 91 -15.85 4.80 -20.84
N ILE A 92 -16.81 5.67 -20.47
CA ILE A 92 -16.93 6.18 -19.09
C ILE A 92 -17.52 5.10 -18.15
N TRP A 93 -18.52 4.37 -18.63
CA TRP A 93 -19.09 3.24 -17.88
C TRP A 93 -18.09 2.10 -17.70
N MET A 94 -17.18 1.86 -18.66
CA MET A 94 -16.11 0.89 -18.49
C MET A 94 -15.04 1.39 -17.53
N PHE A 95 -14.70 2.69 -17.51
CA PHE A 95 -13.80 3.25 -16.50
C PHE A 95 -14.38 3.13 -15.09
N LEU A 96 -15.64 3.51 -14.88
CA LEU A 96 -16.35 3.28 -13.61
C LEU A 96 -16.44 1.79 -13.29
N ALA A 97 -16.74 0.97 -14.30
CA ALA A 97 -16.76 -0.48 -14.15
C ALA A 97 -15.37 -1.10 -13.99
N GLU A 98 -14.26 -0.38 -14.14
CA GLU A 98 -12.87 -0.85 -14.01
C GLU A 98 -12.20 -0.30 -12.74
N VAL A 99 -12.68 0.86 -12.26
CA VAL A 99 -12.55 1.21 -10.85
C VAL A 99 -13.33 0.19 -10.02
N LEU A 100 -14.53 -0.23 -10.48
CA LEU A 100 -15.38 -1.24 -9.81
C LEU A 100 -15.04 -2.70 -10.16
N GLU A 101 -14.51 -3.02 -11.34
CA GLU A 101 -13.93 -4.34 -11.65
C GLU A 101 -12.54 -4.29 -11.00
N VAL A 102 -12.44 -4.90 -9.81
CA VAL A 102 -11.20 -5.59 -9.38
C VAL A 102 -10.52 -6.14 -10.63
N GLN A 103 -9.19 -6.06 -10.75
CA GLN A 103 -8.47 -6.60 -11.92
C GLN A 103 -8.69 -8.12 -12.04
N VAL A 104 -9.86 -8.46 -12.56
CA VAL A 104 -10.37 -9.78 -12.83
C VAL A 104 -9.99 -10.02 -14.28
N HIS A 105 -8.71 -10.28 -14.56
CA HIS A 105 -8.37 -10.98 -15.79
C HIS A 105 -6.90 -11.45 -15.89
N ASP A 106 -6.80 -12.71 -16.32
CA ASP A 106 -5.75 -13.36 -17.11
C ASP A 106 -4.63 -14.18 -16.45
N LYS A 107 -4.41 -14.12 -15.12
CA LYS A 107 -3.40 -15.02 -14.53
C LYS A 107 -3.89 -16.48 -14.39
N ALA A 108 -5.15 -16.71 -14.05
CA ALA A 108 -5.67 -18.07 -13.85
C ALA A 108 -5.93 -18.87 -15.15
N LYS A 109 -5.80 -18.25 -16.34
CA LYS A 109 -6.12 -18.91 -17.61
C LYS A 109 -4.90 -19.32 -18.44
N ARG A 110 -3.67 -19.14 -17.93
CA ARG A 110 -2.42 -19.40 -18.67
C ARG A 110 -1.52 -20.48 -18.09
N GLU A 111 -1.85 -21.09 -16.96
CA GLU A 111 -1.22 -22.37 -16.59
C GLU A 111 -2.08 -23.51 -17.13
N PRO A 112 -1.66 -24.21 -18.20
CA PRO A 112 -2.30 -25.46 -18.56
C PRO A 112 -2.13 -26.43 -17.40
N LEU A 113 -3.25 -26.86 -16.80
CA LEU A 113 -3.31 -27.88 -15.75
C LEU A 113 -2.60 -29.20 -16.15
N ASP A 114 -2.27 -29.38 -17.42
CA ASP A 114 -1.60 -30.56 -17.97
C ASP A 114 -0.17 -30.77 -17.47
N ASN A 115 0.48 -29.75 -16.86
CA ASN A 115 1.83 -29.90 -16.30
C ASN A 115 1.85 -30.26 -14.80
N ILE A 116 0.72 -30.19 -14.08
CA ILE A 116 0.67 -30.57 -12.65
C ILE A 116 0.28 -32.05 -12.49
N ALA A 117 -0.25 -32.69 -13.54
CA ALA A 117 -0.65 -34.10 -13.50
C ALA A 117 0.50 -35.11 -13.79
N LYS A 118 1.76 -34.68 -13.90
CA LYS A 118 2.90 -35.57 -14.19
C LYS A 118 3.92 -35.75 -13.06
N ASP A 119 3.75 -35.11 -11.92
CA ASP A 119 4.50 -35.46 -10.71
C ASP A 119 3.73 -36.53 -9.94
N GLU A 120 3.72 -37.74 -10.51
CA GLU A 120 3.36 -38.96 -9.80
C GLU A 120 4.42 -39.19 -8.70
N PRO A 121 4.03 -39.36 -7.43
CA PRO A 121 5.00 -39.62 -6.37
C PRO A 121 5.70 -40.95 -6.65
N ALA A 122 7.02 -40.90 -6.84
CA ALA A 122 7.85 -42.09 -6.94
C ALA A 122 7.54 -43.05 -5.78
N PRO A 123 7.44 -44.38 -6.03
CA PRO A 123 7.07 -45.35 -5.00
C PRO A 123 8.01 -45.28 -3.80
N LEU A 124 7.42 -45.05 -2.63
CA LEU A 124 8.03 -45.05 -1.31
C LEU A 124 8.36 -46.50 -0.88
N GLU A 125 9.28 -47.18 -1.58
CA GLU A 125 9.57 -48.60 -1.29
C GLU A 125 11.07 -48.95 -1.23
N ASN A 126 11.94 -48.05 -0.75
CA ASN A 126 13.32 -48.48 -0.42
C ASN A 126 14.07 -47.68 0.66
N ARG A 127 13.38 -46.94 1.53
CA ARG A 127 14.03 -46.18 2.62
C ARG A 127 14.03 -46.87 3.99
N ALA A 128 14.01 -48.20 3.99
CA ALA A 128 14.12 -49.02 5.20
C ALA A 128 15.19 -50.10 5.02
N ARG A 129 16.46 -49.71 5.09
CA ARG A 129 17.61 -50.55 5.53
C ARG A 129 18.90 -49.77 5.29
N THR A 130 19.43 -49.18 6.35
CA THR A 130 20.83 -49.28 6.81
C THR A 130 21.07 -48.19 7.85
N SER A 131 20.71 -48.48 9.10
CA SER A 131 21.33 -47.87 10.26
C SER A 131 21.76 -49.01 11.18
N ILE A 132 22.98 -49.50 10.98
CA ILE A 132 23.67 -50.34 11.96
C ILE A 132 25.00 -49.66 12.26
N LEU A 133 25.21 -49.47 13.56
CA LEU A 133 26.42 -48.99 14.23
C LEU A 133 27.68 -49.78 13.85
N SER A 134 28.80 -49.07 13.77
CA SER A 134 30.14 -49.45 14.25
C SER A 134 30.96 -48.15 14.22
N SER A 135 31.31 -47.49 15.33
CA SER A 135 32.37 -47.83 16.29
C SER A 135 33.56 -48.52 15.63
N ASP A 136 34.57 -47.74 15.23
CA ASP A 136 35.93 -47.78 15.78
C ASP A 136 36.93 -47.10 14.84
N GLY A 137 37.86 -46.36 15.46
CA GLY A 137 39.29 -46.41 15.14
C GLY A 137 39.81 -45.95 13.79
N ASP A 138 40.50 -44.81 13.85
CA ASP A 138 41.92 -44.70 13.51
C ASP A 138 42.38 -44.29 12.08
N SER A 139 43.37 -43.40 12.13
CA SER A 139 44.49 -43.09 11.24
C SER A 139 44.34 -42.85 9.72
N THR A 140 44.86 -41.67 9.35
CA THR A 140 45.80 -41.37 8.24
C THR A 140 45.35 -41.18 6.78
N MET A 141 45.85 -40.05 6.25
CA MET A 141 46.34 -39.76 4.88
C MET A 141 45.35 -39.57 3.72
N ASP A 142 45.41 -38.34 3.20
CA ASP A 142 45.61 -37.96 1.79
C ASP A 142 44.82 -38.72 0.71
N SER A 143 43.87 -38.04 0.05
CA SER A 143 43.94 -37.86 -1.40
C SER A 143 42.97 -36.79 -1.94
N GLU A 144 43.54 -35.87 -2.69
CA GLU A 144 43.02 -35.24 -3.91
C GLU A 144 41.70 -34.46 -3.88
N LEU A 145 41.87 -33.14 -3.71
CA LEU A 145 41.07 -32.12 -4.37
C LEU A 145 41.01 -32.35 -5.89
N LYS A 146 39.83 -32.70 -6.41
CA LYS A 146 39.42 -32.32 -7.78
C LYS A 146 38.39 -31.22 -7.70
N ALA A 147 38.86 -30.00 -7.91
CA ALA A 147 38.05 -28.81 -8.13
C ALA A 147 37.18 -29.01 -9.39
N LYS A 148 35.89 -29.22 -9.19
CA LYS A 148 34.89 -29.13 -10.25
C LYS A 148 34.33 -27.71 -10.24
N SER A 149 34.88 -26.89 -11.13
CA SER A 149 34.35 -25.56 -11.47
C SER A 149 32.88 -25.70 -11.86
N PRO A 150 31.93 -24.94 -11.27
CA PRO A 150 30.57 -24.91 -11.78
C PRO A 150 30.58 -24.10 -13.07
N GLU A 151 30.51 -24.84 -14.18
CA GLU A 151 30.14 -24.33 -15.51
C GLU A 151 28.89 -23.45 -15.41
N GLY A 152 28.93 -22.35 -16.14
CA GLY A 152 27.90 -21.32 -16.18
C GLY A 152 26.53 -21.91 -16.48
N ILE A 153 25.59 -21.61 -15.59
CA ILE A 153 24.16 -21.70 -15.88
C ILE A 153 23.86 -20.55 -16.83
N ASP A 154 23.89 -20.85 -18.13
CA ASP A 154 23.46 -19.95 -19.19
C ASP A 154 21.94 -19.74 -19.05
N LEU A 155 21.56 -18.64 -18.38
CA LEU A 155 20.20 -18.13 -18.26
C LEU A 155 19.78 -17.46 -19.57
N THR A 156 19.72 -18.22 -20.66
CA THR A 156 19.14 -17.78 -21.93
C THR A 156 17.75 -18.40 -22.13
N ASP A 157 16.90 -18.37 -21.11
CA ASP A 157 15.46 -18.60 -21.30
C ASP A 157 14.81 -17.30 -21.77
N SER A 158 15.13 -16.92 -23.01
CA SER A 158 14.58 -15.75 -23.68
C SER A 158 13.21 -16.10 -24.24
N SER A 159 12.20 -16.09 -23.37
CA SER A 159 10.81 -16.23 -23.77
C SER A 159 10.48 -15.18 -24.85
N PRO A 160 10.17 -15.60 -26.10
CA PRO A 160 10.02 -14.71 -27.24
C PRO A 160 8.69 -13.98 -27.13
N GLY A 161 8.69 -12.87 -26.41
CA GLY A 161 7.48 -12.08 -26.15
C GLY A 161 7.52 -11.20 -24.90
N ALA A 162 8.63 -11.13 -24.17
CA ALA A 162 8.77 -10.20 -23.05
C ALA A 162 8.64 -8.75 -23.56
N THR A 163 7.45 -8.17 -23.39
CA THR A 163 7.18 -6.77 -23.67
C THR A 163 8.15 -5.94 -22.84
N ILE A 164 9.07 -5.23 -23.51
CA ILE A 164 10.06 -4.37 -22.87
C ILE A 164 9.29 -3.36 -21.98
N GLU A 165 9.50 -3.43 -20.67
CA GLU A 165 8.89 -2.47 -19.75
C GLU A 165 9.39 -1.05 -20.06
N PRO A 166 8.52 -0.02 -20.03
CA PRO A 166 8.94 1.34 -20.28
C PRO A 166 9.94 1.82 -19.21
N ARG A 167 11.04 2.44 -19.63
CA ARG A 167 12.09 2.98 -18.74
C ARG A 167 11.60 3.69 -17.47
N PRO A 168 10.67 4.66 -17.52
CA PRO A 168 10.21 5.34 -16.32
C PRO A 168 9.54 4.41 -15.30
N LEU A 169 8.91 3.31 -15.75
CA LEU A 169 8.33 2.31 -14.86
C LEU A 169 9.42 1.53 -14.11
N THR A 170 10.46 1.11 -14.81
CA THR A 170 11.59 0.38 -14.20
C THR A 170 12.34 1.25 -13.19
N ILE A 171 12.60 2.53 -13.51
CA ILE A 171 13.21 3.50 -12.60
C ILE A 171 12.33 3.67 -11.36
N ALA A 172 11.02 3.92 -11.55
CA ALA A 172 10.08 4.12 -10.45
C ALA A 172 10.04 2.91 -9.52
N LYS A 173 9.95 1.68 -10.05
CA LYS A 173 9.96 0.43 -9.26
C LYS A 173 11.22 0.27 -8.42
N ARG A 174 12.39 0.60 -8.97
CA ARG A 174 13.68 0.53 -8.24
C ARG A 174 13.75 1.56 -7.13
N LEU A 175 13.44 2.82 -7.45
CA LEU A 175 13.44 3.90 -6.48
C LEU A 175 12.44 3.64 -5.35
N LEU A 176 11.24 3.18 -5.69
CA LEU A 176 10.19 2.83 -4.75
C LEU A 176 10.64 1.70 -3.80
N SER A 177 11.45 0.76 -4.29
CA SER A 177 12.03 -0.28 -3.45
C SER A 177 12.99 0.25 -2.41
N SER A 178 13.89 1.17 -2.78
CA SER A 178 14.81 1.77 -1.82
C SER A 178 14.08 2.68 -0.83
N LEU A 179 13.11 3.48 -1.30
CA LEU A 179 12.26 4.32 -0.46
C LEU A 179 11.49 3.52 0.58
N THR A 180 10.92 2.38 0.17
CA THR A 180 10.19 1.47 1.06
C THR A 180 11.09 0.92 2.18
N ASP A 181 12.36 0.57 1.86
CA ASP A 181 13.30 0.11 2.90
C ASP A 181 13.63 1.21 3.90
N ILE A 182 13.91 2.43 3.42
CA ILE A 182 14.19 3.58 4.28
C ILE A 182 12.99 3.84 5.20
N GLN A 183 11.78 3.90 4.65
CA GLN A 183 10.57 4.17 5.41
C GLN A 183 10.23 3.07 6.42
N ALA A 184 10.44 1.81 6.08
CA ALA A 184 10.24 0.70 7.01
C ALA A 184 11.21 0.80 8.20
N ILE A 185 12.47 1.16 7.94
CA ILE A 185 13.48 1.35 8.99
C ILE A 185 13.13 2.58 9.83
N THR A 186 12.89 3.75 9.22
CA THR A 186 12.61 4.99 9.97
C THR A 186 11.30 4.91 10.74
N GLY A 187 10.27 4.26 10.17
CA GLY A 187 9.00 3.98 10.84
C GLY A 187 9.18 3.03 12.03
N LEU A 188 9.95 1.95 11.89
CA LEU A 188 10.30 1.08 13.00
C LEU A 188 11.09 1.83 14.09
N SER A 189 12.07 2.65 13.69
CA SER A 189 12.89 3.42 14.62
C SER A 189 12.06 4.39 15.46
N ILE A 190 11.18 5.20 14.85
CA ILE A 190 10.40 6.20 15.61
C ILE A 190 9.46 5.56 16.64
N ILE A 191 8.85 4.42 16.31
CA ILE A 191 7.99 3.67 17.22
C ILE A 191 8.80 2.97 18.31
N LEU A 192 9.95 2.37 17.97
CA LEU A 192 10.84 1.80 18.98
C LEU A 192 11.33 2.86 19.97
N THR A 193 11.70 4.06 19.48
CA THR A 193 12.10 5.17 20.35
C THR A 193 10.94 5.64 21.22
N GLY A 194 9.73 5.75 20.67
CA GLY A 194 8.51 6.06 21.44
C GLY A 194 8.26 5.04 22.56
N MET A 195 8.30 3.75 22.24
CA MET A 195 8.14 2.65 23.20
C MET A 195 9.24 2.64 24.26
N ALA A 196 10.50 2.81 23.87
CA ALA A 196 11.63 2.82 24.80
C ALA A 196 11.58 3.99 25.78
N ARG A 197 10.99 5.12 25.36
CA ARG A 197 10.83 6.33 26.19
C ARG A 197 9.46 6.45 26.84
N TYR A 198 8.61 5.44 26.72
CA TYR A 198 7.22 5.44 27.21
C TYR A 198 7.04 6.02 28.64
N PRO A 199 7.87 5.70 29.65
CA PRO A 199 7.65 6.22 31.01
C PRO A 199 7.85 7.73 31.15
N VAL A 200 8.59 8.37 30.23
CA VAL A 200 9.06 9.75 30.35
C VAL A 200 8.53 10.65 29.23
N ILE A 201 8.15 10.05 28.10
CA ILE A 201 7.58 10.79 26.96
C ILE A 201 6.22 11.41 27.34
N SER A 202 6.00 12.65 26.90
CA SER A 202 4.71 13.33 27.04
C SER A 202 3.71 12.86 25.98
N TYR A 203 2.41 12.96 26.23
CA TYR A 203 1.38 12.62 25.22
C TYR A 203 1.58 13.33 23.89
N TYR A 204 1.93 14.63 23.91
CA TYR A 204 2.22 15.40 22.69
C TYR A 204 3.25 14.70 21.79
N HIS A 205 4.39 14.28 22.35
CA HIS A 205 5.43 13.55 21.61
C HIS A 205 5.04 12.11 21.25
N GLU A 206 4.22 11.43 22.06
CA GLU A 206 3.65 10.12 21.70
C GLU A 206 2.77 10.21 20.45
N GLN A 207 1.96 11.27 20.35
CA GLN A 207 1.13 11.53 19.18
C GLN A 207 1.98 11.82 17.94
N PHE A 208 3.10 12.53 18.05
CA PHE A 208 4.04 12.65 16.92
C PHE A 208 4.60 11.30 16.50
N ALA A 209 5.08 10.48 17.44
CA ALA A 209 5.63 9.17 17.13
C ALA A 209 4.60 8.30 16.37
N SER A 210 3.35 8.27 16.86
CA SER A 210 2.25 7.53 16.23
C SER A 210 1.89 8.10 14.85
N ASN A 211 1.67 9.41 14.72
CA ASN A 211 1.25 10.02 13.46
C ASN A 211 2.34 10.00 12.38
N LEU A 212 3.61 10.19 12.75
CA LEU A 212 4.75 10.06 11.83
C LEU A 212 4.90 8.61 11.36
N TRP A 213 4.71 7.64 12.26
CA TRP A 213 4.68 6.23 11.87
C TRP A 213 3.53 5.94 10.90
N TRP A 214 2.32 6.41 11.20
CA TRP A 214 1.17 6.28 10.31
C TRP A 214 1.41 6.89 8.93
N LEU A 215 2.08 8.04 8.88
CA LEU A 215 2.48 8.69 7.64
C LEU A 215 3.45 7.80 6.84
N THR A 216 4.45 7.19 7.50
CA THR A 216 5.32 6.21 6.83
C THR A 216 4.55 5.00 6.34
N LEU A 217 3.63 4.46 7.16
CA LEU A 217 2.85 3.27 6.81
C LEU A 217 1.95 3.51 5.59
N ASN A 218 1.26 4.65 5.52
CA ASN A 218 0.43 4.99 4.36
C ASN A 218 1.26 5.04 3.07
N SER A 219 2.44 5.65 3.13
CA SER A 219 3.32 5.68 1.95
C SER A 219 3.88 4.30 1.59
N LEU A 220 4.19 3.45 2.58
CA LEU A 220 4.53 2.03 2.36
C LEU A 220 3.37 1.26 1.74
N TRP A 221 2.13 1.56 2.10
CA TRP A 221 0.96 0.92 1.50
C TRP A 221 0.77 1.29 0.04
N VAL A 222 0.99 2.55 -0.33
CA VAL A 222 0.99 2.94 -1.75
C VAL A 222 2.06 2.19 -2.53
N SER A 223 3.24 1.97 -1.94
CA SER A 223 4.32 1.26 -2.63
C SER A 223 4.00 -0.22 -2.88
N ARG A 224 3.08 -0.80 -2.10
CA ARG A 224 2.67 -2.21 -2.20
C ARG A 224 1.86 -2.57 -3.43
N ILE A 225 1.35 -1.60 -4.16
CA ILE A 225 0.62 -1.81 -5.42
C ILE A 225 1.42 -2.71 -6.39
N ASP A 226 2.75 -2.58 -6.44
CA ASP A 226 3.62 -3.45 -7.25
C ASP A 226 4.12 -4.72 -6.50
N TYR A 227 4.02 -4.78 -5.16
CA TYR A 227 4.58 -5.86 -4.33
C TYR A 227 3.60 -7.01 -4.02
N ASN A 228 2.30 -6.84 -4.25
CA ASN A 228 1.35 -7.92 -3.96
C ASN A 228 1.35 -9.04 -5.01
N ASP A 229 1.94 -8.80 -6.18
CA ASP A 229 2.14 -9.86 -7.15
C ASP A 229 3.16 -10.86 -6.60
N ASN A 230 2.75 -12.14 -6.49
CA ASN A 230 3.58 -13.31 -6.20
C ASN A 230 4.64 -13.55 -7.30
N SER A 231 5.39 -12.51 -7.64
CA SER A 231 6.51 -12.58 -8.55
C SER A 231 7.62 -13.43 -7.92
N PRO A 232 8.42 -14.14 -8.72
CA PRO A 232 9.57 -14.91 -8.22
C PRO A 232 10.54 -14.03 -7.38
N TYR A 233 10.55 -12.72 -7.61
CA TYR A 233 11.27 -11.73 -6.80
C TYR A 233 10.86 -11.74 -5.31
N MET A 234 9.64 -12.14 -4.98
CA MET A 234 9.14 -12.28 -3.60
C MET A 234 9.80 -13.39 -2.78
N SER A 235 10.56 -14.27 -3.44
CA SER A 235 11.29 -15.35 -2.77
C SER A 235 12.68 -14.92 -2.27
N THR A 236 13.14 -13.72 -2.63
CA THR A 236 14.46 -13.20 -2.22
C THR A 236 14.55 -12.94 -0.72
N TRP A 237 15.74 -13.12 -0.15
CA TRP A 237 16.00 -12.89 1.28
C TRP A 237 15.70 -11.45 1.70
N ARG A 238 16.01 -10.46 0.83
CA ARG A 238 15.73 -9.03 1.08
C ARG A 238 14.25 -8.79 1.33
N MET A 239 13.37 -9.41 0.54
CA MET A 239 11.93 -9.29 0.72
C MET A 239 11.44 -9.95 2.01
N GLN A 240 12.06 -11.06 2.43
CA GLN A 240 11.75 -11.68 3.72
C GLN A 240 12.15 -10.78 4.89
N VAL A 241 13.34 -10.21 4.86
CA VAL A 241 13.80 -9.24 5.87
C VAL A 241 12.85 -8.05 5.93
N ARG A 242 12.50 -7.45 4.79
CA ARG A 242 11.54 -6.34 4.72
C ARG A 242 10.19 -6.72 5.35
N ARG A 243 9.65 -7.89 5.01
CA ARG A 243 8.38 -8.38 5.60
C ARG A 243 8.50 -8.49 7.11
N ILE A 244 9.54 -9.12 7.63
CA ILE A 244 9.78 -9.24 9.07
C ILE A 244 9.87 -7.86 9.72
N THR A 245 10.65 -6.93 9.15
CA THR A 245 10.79 -5.56 9.67
C THR A 245 9.44 -4.83 9.73
N ILE A 246 8.64 -4.90 8.65
CA ILE A 246 7.31 -4.26 8.62
C ILE A 246 6.37 -4.94 9.63
N THR A 247 6.37 -6.28 9.71
CA THR A 247 5.55 -7.01 10.69
C THR A 247 5.90 -6.61 12.12
N CYS A 248 7.19 -6.57 12.47
CA CYS A 248 7.63 -6.11 13.78
C CYS A 248 7.21 -4.66 14.03
N SER A 249 7.39 -3.77 13.05
CA SER A 249 6.98 -2.36 13.16
C SER A 249 5.49 -2.22 13.44
N VAL A 250 4.64 -2.94 12.70
CA VAL A 250 3.18 -2.90 12.85
C VAL A 250 2.72 -3.47 14.19
N VAL A 251 3.29 -4.59 14.63
CA VAL A 251 2.94 -5.19 15.94
C VAL A 251 3.31 -4.26 17.08
N ILE A 252 4.52 -3.69 17.06
CA ILE A 252 4.97 -2.76 18.10
C ILE A 252 4.12 -1.48 18.07
N ALA A 253 3.79 -0.96 16.90
CA ALA A 253 2.95 0.21 16.77
C ALA A 253 1.52 -0.02 17.28
N ALA A 254 0.93 -1.19 17.01
CA ALA A 254 -0.36 -1.56 17.57
C ALA A 254 -0.32 -1.61 19.11
N SER A 255 0.73 -2.22 19.68
CA SER A 255 0.93 -2.22 21.14
C SER A 255 1.11 -0.79 21.68
N PHE A 256 1.89 0.05 21.00
CA PHE A 256 2.12 1.44 21.41
C PHE A 256 0.83 2.27 21.37
N GLN A 257 0.01 2.13 20.33
CA GLN A 257 -1.29 2.79 20.24
C GLN A 257 -2.25 2.36 21.36
N LEU A 258 -2.30 1.06 21.68
CA LEU A 258 -3.09 0.56 22.81
C LEU A 258 -2.62 1.16 24.14
N ILE A 259 -1.30 1.23 24.32
CA ILE A 259 -0.69 1.83 25.51
C ILE A 259 -1.04 3.32 25.61
N ILE A 260 -0.92 4.08 24.52
CA ILE A 260 -1.30 5.50 24.47
C ILE A 260 -2.77 5.66 24.85
N ALA A 261 -3.67 4.85 24.28
CA ALA A 261 -5.11 4.93 24.56
C ALA A 261 -5.43 4.67 26.03
N LEU A 262 -4.84 3.61 26.62
CA LEU A 262 -5.01 3.29 28.04
C LEU A 262 -4.40 4.38 28.94
N ARG A 263 -3.27 4.97 28.53
CA ARG A 263 -2.60 6.01 29.30
C ARG A 263 -3.43 7.31 29.25
N GLU A 264 -3.90 7.71 28.06
CA GLU A 264 -4.80 8.86 27.86
C GLU A 264 -6.06 8.72 28.73
N GLU A 265 -6.71 7.56 28.74
CA GLU A 265 -7.90 7.35 29.58
C GLU A 265 -7.61 7.46 31.10
N ASN A 266 -6.49 6.90 31.57
CA ASN A 266 -6.22 6.77 33.01
C ASN A 266 -5.39 7.91 33.62
N HIS A 267 -4.59 8.61 32.82
CA HIS A 267 -3.56 9.54 33.29
C HIS A 267 -3.62 10.91 32.59
N TRP A 268 -4.66 11.21 31.82
CA TRP A 268 -4.89 12.57 31.33
C TRP A 268 -5.06 13.53 32.50
N ASP A 269 -4.25 14.59 32.51
CA ASP A 269 -4.28 15.60 33.57
C ASP A 269 -3.88 16.96 32.98
N PRO A 270 -4.81 17.94 32.91
CA PRO A 270 -4.57 19.24 32.30
C PRO A 270 -3.54 20.09 33.06
N LEU A 271 -3.28 19.76 34.33
CA LEU A 271 -2.41 20.52 35.23
C LEU A 271 -1.00 19.94 35.33
N LYS A 272 -0.80 18.67 34.94
CA LYS A 272 0.51 18.01 35.05
C LYS A 272 1.29 18.10 33.74
N PRO A 273 2.55 18.57 33.77
CA PRO A 273 3.39 18.68 32.58
C PRO A 273 3.45 17.37 31.78
N GLY A 274 3.26 17.49 30.46
CA GLY A 274 3.31 16.37 29.53
C GLY A 274 2.16 15.34 29.64
N ARG A 275 1.14 15.59 30.48
CA ARG A 275 -0.05 14.73 30.62
C ARG A 275 -1.30 15.28 29.92
N CYS A 276 -1.14 16.31 29.11
CA CYS A 276 -2.18 16.83 28.26
C CYS A 276 -1.55 17.49 27.02
N TYR A 277 -2.38 17.77 26.02
CA TYR A 277 -2.07 18.62 24.88
C TYR A 277 -3.40 19.17 24.32
N VAL A 278 -3.36 20.27 23.57
CA VAL A 278 -4.51 20.82 22.87
C VAL A 278 -4.91 19.88 21.74
N ARG A 279 -6.16 19.40 21.78
CA ARG A 279 -6.67 18.30 20.97
C ARG A 279 -7.59 18.74 19.82
N ASP A 280 -7.76 20.04 19.63
CA ASP A 280 -8.82 20.67 18.82
C ASP A 280 -8.80 20.37 17.31
N ALA A 281 -7.82 19.63 16.82
CA ALA A 281 -7.80 19.19 15.43
C ALA A 281 -8.99 18.24 15.19
N LEU A 282 -9.93 18.68 14.33
CA LEU A 282 -11.01 17.86 13.75
C LEU A 282 -10.46 16.47 13.38
N GLY A 283 -10.71 15.48 14.24
CA GLY A 283 -10.20 14.13 14.07
C GLY A 283 -9.59 13.44 15.30
N SER A 284 -9.47 14.11 16.44
CA SER A 284 -9.00 13.45 17.66
C SER A 284 -10.08 12.64 18.41
N GLU A 285 -11.25 12.42 17.81
CA GLU A 285 -12.31 11.68 18.47
C GLU A 285 -11.90 10.21 18.65
N ILE A 286 -12.37 9.60 19.74
CA ILE A 286 -12.10 8.18 20.08
C ILE A 286 -12.35 7.25 18.87
N GLY A 287 -13.37 7.56 18.06
CA GLY A 287 -13.71 6.79 16.86
C GLY A 287 -12.60 6.76 15.79
N GLN A 288 -11.85 7.86 15.62
CA GLN A 288 -10.76 7.94 14.66
C GLN A 288 -9.58 7.06 15.09
N ASN A 289 -9.16 7.16 16.36
CA ASN A 289 -8.08 6.34 16.90
C ASN A 289 -8.44 4.84 16.84
N LEU A 290 -9.70 4.49 17.14
CA LEU A 290 -10.18 3.11 17.06
C LEU A 290 -10.18 2.59 15.62
N PHE A 291 -10.55 3.42 14.64
CA PHE A 291 -10.54 3.04 13.22
C PHE A 291 -9.13 2.67 12.76
N TRP A 292 -8.16 3.54 13.02
CA TRP A 292 -6.74 3.33 12.71
C TRP A 292 -6.17 2.11 13.45
N PHE A 293 -6.45 1.98 14.74
CA PHE A 293 -6.01 0.83 15.53
C PHE A 293 -6.57 -0.49 14.98
N THR A 294 -7.88 -0.55 14.70
CA THR A 294 -8.55 -1.74 14.14
C THR A 294 -7.93 -2.13 12.81
N GLY A 295 -7.71 -1.16 11.93
CA GLY A 295 -7.03 -1.35 10.67
C GLY A 295 -5.60 -1.87 10.81
N THR A 296 -4.83 -1.35 11.79
CA THR A 296 -3.49 -1.85 12.13
C THR A 296 -3.53 -3.31 12.55
N CYS A 297 -4.48 -3.69 13.39
CA CYS A 297 -4.63 -5.06 13.88
C CYS A 297 -4.95 -6.04 12.75
N ILE A 298 -5.88 -5.66 11.85
CA ILE A 298 -6.17 -6.46 10.64
C ILE A 298 -4.90 -6.62 9.81
N TYR A 299 -4.16 -5.53 9.60
CA TYR A 299 -2.93 -5.56 8.82
C TYR A 299 -1.85 -6.44 9.46
N ALA A 300 -1.68 -6.35 10.78
CA ALA A 300 -0.75 -7.16 11.56
C ALA A 300 -1.04 -8.66 11.40
N ILE A 301 -2.31 -9.07 11.51
CA ILE A 301 -2.72 -10.47 11.35
C ILE A 301 -2.35 -10.96 9.95
N VAL A 302 -2.64 -10.18 8.92
CA VAL A 302 -2.35 -10.54 7.53
C VAL A 302 -0.84 -10.64 7.28
N LEU A 303 -0.06 -9.73 7.85
CA LEU A 303 1.41 -9.79 7.78
C LEU A 303 1.98 -11.02 8.47
N ILE A 304 1.48 -11.38 9.65
CA ILE A 304 1.88 -12.59 10.39
C ILE A 304 1.55 -13.84 9.56
N LEU A 305 0.36 -13.92 8.98
CA LEU A 305 -0.01 -15.00 8.05
C LEU A 305 0.87 -14.99 6.79
N GLY A 306 1.42 -13.85 6.39
CA GLY A 306 2.32 -13.71 5.24
C GLY A 306 3.80 -14.03 5.49
N LEU A 307 4.21 -14.31 6.74
CA LEU A 307 5.60 -14.58 7.11
C LEU A 307 6.10 -15.93 6.59
N THR A 308 5.27 -16.97 6.65
CA THR A 308 5.64 -18.30 6.12
C THR A 308 5.11 -18.49 4.71
N ARG A 309 5.87 -19.19 3.85
CA ARG A 309 5.42 -19.49 2.48
C ARG A 309 4.09 -20.25 2.49
N ARG A 310 3.96 -21.28 3.33
CA ARG A 310 2.76 -22.13 3.42
C ARG A 310 1.50 -21.34 3.77
N THR A 311 1.56 -20.49 4.79
CA THR A 311 0.40 -19.69 5.23
C THR A 311 0.05 -18.60 4.22
N ARG A 312 1.06 -18.01 3.56
CA ARG A 312 0.86 -17.04 2.48
C ARG A 312 0.16 -17.68 1.28
N ASP A 313 0.63 -18.84 0.83
CA ASP A 313 0.06 -19.51 -0.33
C ASP A 313 -1.38 -19.98 -0.01
N TRP A 314 -1.61 -20.46 1.21
CA TRP A 314 -2.95 -20.73 1.72
C TRP A 314 -3.85 -19.48 1.68
N TYR A 315 -3.38 -18.33 2.18
CA TYR A 315 -4.14 -17.08 2.19
C TYR A 315 -4.46 -16.62 0.77
N ALA A 316 -3.47 -16.67 -0.13
CA ALA A 316 -3.63 -16.31 -1.54
C ALA A 316 -4.67 -17.20 -2.23
N ILE A 317 -4.64 -18.53 -2.01
CA ILE A 317 -5.57 -19.46 -2.65
C ILE A 317 -6.96 -19.39 -2.03
N GLN A 318 -7.05 -19.44 -0.69
CA GLN A 318 -8.33 -19.62 0.00
C GLN A 318 -9.08 -18.32 0.21
N ILE A 319 -8.39 -17.22 0.46
CA ILE A 319 -9.03 -15.91 0.71
C ILE A 319 -9.05 -15.13 -0.59
N VAL A 320 -7.88 -14.74 -1.11
CA VAL A 320 -7.78 -13.86 -2.28
C VAL A 320 -8.38 -14.53 -3.53
N GLY A 321 -8.05 -15.80 -3.77
CA GLY A 321 -8.55 -16.58 -4.90
C GLY A 321 -10.06 -16.83 -4.89
N ARG A 322 -10.75 -16.65 -3.75
CA ARG A 322 -12.21 -16.75 -3.65
C ARG A 322 -12.94 -15.41 -3.80
N ILE A 323 -12.26 -14.30 -3.49
CA ILE A 323 -12.84 -12.94 -3.60
C ILE A 323 -13.21 -12.63 -5.06
N GLU A 324 -12.31 -12.89 -6.00
CA GLU A 324 -12.54 -12.59 -7.42
C GLU A 324 -13.75 -13.36 -8.01
N PRO A 325 -13.87 -14.69 -7.87
CA PRO A 325 -15.06 -15.43 -8.28
C PRO A 325 -16.36 -14.93 -7.64
N SER A 326 -16.32 -14.50 -6.38
CA SER A 326 -17.50 -13.99 -5.69
C SER A 326 -18.01 -12.68 -6.30
N LEU A 327 -17.10 -11.74 -6.61
CA LEU A 327 -17.44 -10.48 -7.28
C LEU A 327 -18.00 -10.72 -8.68
N ASN A 328 -17.37 -11.61 -9.45
CA ASN A 328 -17.86 -12.02 -10.76
C ASN A 328 -19.26 -12.62 -10.69
N THR A 329 -19.51 -13.48 -9.71
CA THR A 329 -20.82 -14.10 -9.52
C THR A 329 -21.89 -13.03 -9.27
N MET A 330 -21.68 -12.11 -8.33
CA MET A 330 -22.62 -11.02 -8.05
C MET A 330 -22.82 -10.09 -9.26
N TRP A 331 -21.76 -9.82 -10.00
CA TRP A 331 -21.83 -9.01 -11.21
C TRP A 331 -22.62 -9.69 -12.33
N THR A 332 -22.44 -11.00 -12.53
CA THR A 332 -23.23 -11.77 -13.50
C THR A 332 -24.70 -11.82 -13.13
N TRP A 333 -25.05 -11.89 -11.85
CA TRP A 333 -26.44 -11.78 -11.38
C TRP A 333 -27.04 -10.42 -11.70
N THR A 334 -26.30 -9.34 -11.47
CA THR A 334 -26.71 -7.97 -11.81
C THR A 334 -26.94 -7.82 -13.31
N ARG A 335 -25.99 -8.26 -14.15
CA ARG A 335 -26.13 -8.27 -15.62
C ARG A 335 -27.25 -9.19 -16.11
N ALA A 336 -27.53 -10.29 -15.42
CA ALA A 336 -28.66 -11.18 -15.76
C ALA A 336 -30.00 -10.51 -15.46
N ALA A 337 -30.12 -9.81 -14.33
CA ALA A 337 -31.32 -9.05 -13.98
C ALA A 337 -31.57 -7.87 -14.94
N ASP A 338 -30.54 -7.09 -15.29
CA ASP A 338 -30.64 -6.00 -16.27
C ASP A 338 -31.09 -6.52 -17.64
N ARG A 339 -30.51 -7.64 -18.11
CA ARG A 339 -30.93 -8.28 -19.37
C ARG A 339 -32.37 -8.74 -19.35
N ARG A 340 -32.85 -9.32 -18.23
CA ARG A 340 -34.26 -9.74 -18.08
C ARG A 340 -35.20 -8.54 -18.10
N LEU A 341 -34.88 -7.48 -17.38
CA LEU A 341 -35.67 -6.24 -17.36
C LEU A 341 -35.76 -5.60 -18.75
N ARG A 342 -34.64 -5.51 -19.47
CA ARG A 342 -34.64 -4.93 -20.83
C ARG A 342 -35.42 -5.77 -21.84
N ARG A 343 -35.31 -7.10 -21.77
CA ARG A 343 -36.12 -8.00 -22.61
C ARG A 343 -37.60 -7.82 -22.33
N TYR A 344 -37.97 -7.80 -21.05
CA TYR A 344 -39.35 -7.56 -20.64
C TYR A 344 -39.89 -6.22 -21.17
N ASN A 345 -39.12 -5.14 -21.03
CA ASN A 345 -39.52 -3.83 -21.54
C ASN A 345 -39.63 -3.78 -23.07
N ALA A 346 -38.74 -4.48 -23.79
CA ALA A 346 -38.80 -4.57 -25.25
C ALA A 346 -40.01 -5.40 -25.73
N GLU A 347 -40.31 -6.51 -25.07
CA GLU A 347 -41.52 -7.31 -25.31
C GLU A 347 -42.79 -6.51 -25.00
N GLN A 348 -42.78 -5.73 -23.92
CA GLN A 348 -43.89 -4.85 -23.56
C GLN A 348 -44.12 -3.76 -24.62
N GLN A 349 -43.06 -3.11 -25.10
CA GLN A 349 -43.15 -2.13 -26.19
C GLN A 349 -43.73 -2.72 -27.48
N ALA A 350 -43.48 -4.01 -27.74
CA ALA A 350 -44.07 -4.70 -28.88
C ALA A 350 -45.59 -4.98 -28.68
N LEU A 351 -46.02 -5.26 -27.45
CA LEU A 351 -47.42 -5.59 -27.11
C LEU A 351 -48.33 -4.39 -26.87
N GLU A 352 -47.79 -3.22 -26.55
CA GLU A 352 -48.55 -1.99 -26.28
C GLU A 352 -49.48 -1.60 -27.45
N ASN A 353 -49.17 -2.06 -28.66
CA ASN A 353 -50.01 -1.91 -29.85
C ASN A 353 -51.34 -2.70 -29.82
N VAL A 354 -51.59 -3.56 -28.82
CA VAL A 354 -52.72 -4.53 -28.81
C VAL A 354 -53.82 -4.22 -27.75
N GLY A 355 -53.71 -3.13 -26.98
CA GLY A 355 -54.87 -2.43 -26.39
C GLY A 355 -55.83 -3.18 -25.46
N THR A 356 -55.36 -3.90 -24.42
CA THR A 356 -56.25 -4.44 -23.35
C THR A 356 -55.91 -3.86 -21.97
N ARG A 357 -56.93 -3.28 -21.30
CA ARG A 357 -56.79 -2.52 -20.04
C ARG A 357 -56.41 -3.40 -18.83
N ASP A 358 -56.82 -4.67 -18.82
CA ASP A 358 -56.55 -5.59 -17.70
C ASP A 358 -55.10 -6.09 -17.65
N GLY A 359 -54.36 -6.02 -18.75
CA GLY A 359 -52.94 -6.36 -18.79
C GLY A 359 -52.08 -5.34 -18.03
N PHE A 360 -52.50 -4.07 -18.02
CA PHE A 360 -51.67 -2.95 -17.54
C PHE A 360 -51.21 -3.12 -16.09
N PHE A 361 -52.10 -3.49 -15.17
CA PHE A 361 -51.76 -3.67 -13.75
C PHE A 361 -50.81 -4.86 -13.51
N LYS A 362 -51.01 -5.98 -14.23
CA LYS A 362 -50.10 -7.14 -14.14
C LYS A 362 -48.71 -6.81 -14.70
N HIS A 363 -48.65 -5.98 -15.75
CA HIS A 363 -47.39 -5.51 -16.33
C HIS A 363 -46.63 -4.58 -15.39
N GLN A 364 -47.31 -3.59 -14.83
CA GLN A 364 -46.76 -2.69 -13.81
C GLN A 364 -46.16 -3.46 -12.63
N ALA A 365 -46.90 -4.45 -12.10
CA ALA A 365 -46.44 -5.29 -11.00
C ALA A 365 -45.19 -6.12 -11.36
N THR A 366 -45.18 -6.73 -12.54
CA THR A 366 -44.03 -7.55 -13.00
C THR A 366 -42.78 -6.69 -13.22
N ASN A 367 -42.94 -5.52 -13.86
CA ASN A 367 -41.86 -4.57 -14.07
C ASN A 367 -41.29 -4.05 -12.74
N ALA A 368 -42.16 -3.74 -11.77
CA ALA A 368 -41.76 -3.33 -10.43
C ALA A 368 -40.94 -4.44 -9.74
N ILE A 369 -41.37 -5.70 -9.80
CA ILE A 369 -40.64 -6.84 -9.22
C ILE A 369 -39.25 -7.00 -9.87
N LEU A 370 -39.16 -6.93 -11.20
CA LEU A 370 -37.88 -7.04 -11.91
C LEU A 370 -36.95 -5.88 -11.57
N THR A 371 -37.49 -4.67 -11.44
CA THR A 371 -36.75 -3.47 -11.03
C THR A 371 -36.22 -3.61 -9.60
N VAL A 372 -37.06 -4.04 -8.65
CA VAL A 372 -36.64 -4.29 -7.26
C VAL A 372 -35.54 -5.34 -7.20
N LYS A 373 -35.63 -6.43 -7.98
CA LYS A 373 -34.57 -7.44 -8.08
C LYS A 373 -33.26 -6.87 -8.62
N LEU A 374 -33.32 -6.07 -9.68
CA LEU A 374 -32.14 -5.41 -10.23
C LEU A 374 -31.47 -4.48 -9.20
N VAL A 375 -32.26 -3.63 -8.54
CA VAL A 375 -31.76 -2.71 -7.51
C VAL A 375 -31.15 -3.48 -6.34
N SER A 376 -31.82 -4.54 -5.86
CA SER A 376 -31.32 -5.38 -4.78
C SER A 376 -29.98 -6.05 -5.13
N TYR A 377 -29.86 -6.67 -6.31
CA TYR A 377 -28.58 -7.28 -6.74
C TYR A 377 -27.48 -6.24 -6.95
N THR A 378 -27.82 -5.07 -7.48
CA THR A 378 -26.86 -3.97 -7.66
C THR A 378 -26.36 -3.46 -6.32
N LEU A 379 -27.25 -3.26 -5.34
CA LEU A 379 -26.86 -2.84 -4.00
C LEU A 379 -26.00 -3.90 -3.30
N ALA A 380 -26.37 -5.18 -3.41
CA ALA A 380 -25.56 -6.28 -2.87
C ALA A 380 -24.15 -6.31 -3.49
N PHE A 381 -24.05 -6.14 -4.81
CA PHE A 381 -22.77 -6.06 -5.51
C PHE A 381 -21.94 -4.86 -5.05
N ILE A 382 -22.53 -3.66 -4.97
CA ILE A 382 -21.82 -2.45 -4.52
C ILE A 382 -21.35 -2.62 -3.08
N THR A 383 -22.20 -3.10 -2.18
CA THR A 383 -21.83 -3.32 -0.78
C THR A 383 -20.69 -4.34 -0.65
N TRP A 384 -20.77 -5.47 -1.36
CA TRP A 384 -19.70 -6.46 -1.35
C TRP A 384 -18.40 -5.92 -1.95
N TRP A 385 -18.49 -5.17 -3.05
CA TRP A 385 -17.34 -4.51 -3.65
C TRP A 385 -16.69 -3.50 -2.70
N CYS A 386 -17.49 -2.63 -2.06
CA CYS A 386 -17.00 -1.68 -1.06
C CYS A 386 -16.32 -2.40 0.11
N LEU A 387 -16.87 -3.52 0.57
CA LEU A 387 -16.26 -4.33 1.61
C LEU A 387 -14.93 -4.92 1.16
N VAL A 388 -14.84 -5.42 -0.08
CA VAL A 388 -13.57 -5.93 -0.65
C VAL A 388 -12.53 -4.82 -0.76
N GLN A 389 -12.90 -3.62 -1.23
CA GLN A 389 -11.98 -2.48 -1.28
C GLN A 389 -11.55 -2.06 0.14
N PHE A 390 -12.48 -1.99 1.08
CA PHE A 390 -12.20 -1.70 2.48
C PHE A 390 -11.20 -2.70 3.06
N LEU A 391 -11.43 -3.99 2.85
CA LEU A 391 -10.49 -5.03 3.26
C LEU A 391 -9.16 -4.89 2.53
N SER A 392 -9.13 -4.54 1.24
CA SER A 392 -7.87 -4.34 0.49
C SER A 392 -7.06 -3.14 0.98
N ILE A 393 -7.72 -2.09 1.49
CA ILE A 393 -7.03 -0.94 2.09
C ILE A 393 -6.28 -1.36 3.37
N TRP A 394 -6.82 -2.31 4.15
CA TRP A 394 -6.21 -2.76 5.41
C TRP A 394 -5.44 -4.07 5.31
N SER A 395 -5.64 -4.85 4.27
CA SER A 395 -5.02 -6.17 4.05
C SER A 395 -4.30 -6.23 2.70
N SER A 396 -3.41 -7.19 2.50
CA SER A 396 -2.92 -7.48 1.14
C SER A 396 -4.06 -8.03 0.29
N GLY A 397 -4.76 -7.17 -0.46
CA GLY A 397 -5.89 -7.56 -1.30
C GLY A 397 -5.68 -7.31 -2.80
N THR A 398 -6.67 -7.76 -3.58
CA THR A 398 -6.86 -7.52 -5.02
C THR A 398 -7.69 -6.26 -5.27
N GLY A 399 -7.47 -5.21 -4.48
CA GLY A 399 -8.16 -3.94 -4.62
C GLY A 399 -7.87 -3.27 -5.95
N SER A 400 -8.65 -2.24 -6.26
CA SER A 400 -8.36 -1.39 -7.41
C SER A 400 -7.17 -0.50 -7.07
N HIS A 401 -6.06 -0.62 -7.80
CA HIS A 401 -4.87 0.20 -7.58
C HIS A 401 -5.15 1.72 -7.60
N ALA A 402 -6.13 2.15 -8.40
CA ALA A 402 -6.55 3.55 -8.44
C ALA A 402 -7.24 3.98 -7.14
N VAL A 403 -8.11 3.12 -6.60
CA VAL A 403 -8.81 3.37 -5.33
C VAL A 403 -7.82 3.36 -4.18
N GLU A 404 -6.93 2.36 -4.13
CA GLU A 404 -5.88 2.26 -3.11
C GLU A 404 -4.97 3.49 -3.12
N LEU A 405 -4.44 3.88 -4.29
CA LEU A 405 -3.63 5.09 -4.43
C LEU A 405 -4.38 6.34 -3.93
N ALA A 406 -5.64 6.51 -4.35
CA ALA A 406 -6.44 7.67 -3.96
C ALA A 406 -6.68 7.70 -2.43
N VAL A 407 -7.10 6.58 -1.85
CA VAL A 407 -7.39 6.47 -0.41
C VAL A 407 -6.13 6.72 0.42
N TYR A 408 -5.02 6.05 0.09
CA TYR A 408 -3.77 6.24 0.85
C TYR A 408 -3.18 7.64 0.67
N THR A 409 -3.40 8.31 -0.46
CA THR A 409 -3.03 9.72 -0.65
C THR A 409 -3.86 10.62 0.27
N VAL A 410 -5.16 10.39 0.36
CA VAL A 410 -6.05 11.12 1.30
C VAL A 410 -5.63 10.87 2.75
N PHE A 411 -5.31 9.61 3.10
CA PHE A 411 -4.82 9.24 4.42
C PHE A 411 -3.48 9.91 4.77
N ALA A 412 -2.54 9.97 3.82
CA ALA A 412 -1.28 10.67 4.00
C ALA A 412 -1.48 12.19 4.14
N ALA A 413 -2.41 12.78 3.39
CA ALA A 413 -2.78 14.19 3.54
C ALA A 413 -3.38 14.50 4.90
N ALA A 414 -4.32 13.68 5.38
CA ALA A 414 -4.91 13.80 6.70
C ALA A 414 -3.86 13.68 7.81
N ASN A 415 -2.97 12.69 7.74
CA ASN A 415 -1.88 12.54 8.72
C ASN A 415 -0.88 13.70 8.67
N THR A 416 -0.54 14.20 7.48
CA THR A 416 0.31 15.38 7.33
C THR A 416 -0.35 16.59 7.99
N TRP A 417 -1.64 16.78 7.77
CA TRP A 417 -2.42 17.83 8.40
C TRP A 417 -2.42 17.70 9.93
N TRP A 418 -2.68 16.52 10.50
CA TRP A 418 -2.66 16.33 11.95
C TRP A 418 -1.29 16.59 12.57
N VAL A 419 -0.21 16.13 11.94
CA VAL A 419 1.16 16.41 12.41
C VAL A 419 1.40 17.93 12.48
N ILE A 420 0.96 18.68 11.47
CA ILE A 420 1.10 20.15 11.44
C ILE A 420 0.18 20.81 12.47
N ALA A 421 -1.08 20.39 12.56
CA ALA A 421 -2.07 20.95 13.49
C ALA A 421 -1.61 20.75 14.94
N ILE A 422 -1.27 19.52 15.34
CA ILE A 422 -0.75 19.22 16.69
C ILE A 422 0.45 20.11 17.01
N LYS A 423 1.35 20.34 16.03
CA LYS A 423 2.52 21.19 16.21
C LYS A 423 2.16 22.66 16.44
N VAL A 424 1.29 23.20 15.60
CA VAL A 424 0.91 24.62 15.61
C VAL A 424 0.08 24.93 16.85
N ASP A 425 -0.90 24.10 17.17
CA ASP A 425 -1.84 24.33 18.26
C ASP A 425 -1.16 24.28 19.63
N ASN A 426 -0.10 23.47 19.77
CA ASN A 426 0.59 23.28 21.05
C ASN A 426 1.88 24.10 21.19
N ILE A 427 2.26 24.92 20.20
CA ILE A 427 3.55 25.64 20.22
C ILE A 427 3.73 26.53 21.46
N HIS A 428 2.62 27.07 21.98
CA HIS A 428 2.62 27.95 23.14
C HIS A 428 2.81 27.20 24.48
N LEU A 429 2.58 25.89 24.51
CA LEU A 429 2.80 25.04 25.67
C LEU A 429 4.23 24.50 25.75
N ILE A 430 5.00 24.58 24.65
CA ILE A 430 6.35 24.02 24.58
C ILE A 430 7.34 24.87 25.38
N GLN A 431 8.04 24.23 26.32
CA GLN A 431 9.16 24.80 27.07
C GLN A 431 10.48 24.19 26.59
N GLY A 432 11.37 25.04 26.06
CA GLY A 432 12.68 24.63 25.54
C GLY A 432 12.80 24.87 24.04
N ASN A 433 13.76 24.21 23.39
CA ASN A 433 14.06 24.44 21.98
C ASN A 433 14.01 23.15 21.15
N GLU A 434 12.88 22.90 20.48
CA GLU A 434 12.73 21.79 19.53
C GLU A 434 13.50 22.02 18.22
N ARG A 435 13.96 23.24 17.93
CA ARG A 435 14.80 23.56 16.75
C ARG A 435 16.26 23.17 16.93
N LYS A 436 16.64 22.64 18.10
CA LYS A 436 17.99 22.13 18.34
C LYS A 436 18.22 20.91 17.44
N TRP A 437 19.21 21.00 16.55
CA TRP A 437 19.63 19.87 15.73
C TRP A 437 20.29 18.80 16.59
N THR A 438 19.59 17.69 16.76
CA THR A 438 20.09 16.46 17.38
C THR A 438 20.45 15.43 16.32
N PHE A 439 21.11 14.34 16.75
CA PHE A 439 21.35 13.20 15.89
C PHE A 439 20.05 12.65 15.28
N GLY A 440 18.96 12.63 16.06
CA GLY A 440 17.64 12.22 15.61
C GLY A 440 17.15 13.04 14.41
N GLN A 441 17.34 14.37 14.42
CA GLN A 441 16.97 15.23 13.28
C GLN A 441 17.90 15.10 12.07
N MET A 442 19.20 14.92 12.30
CA MET A 442 20.19 14.83 11.21
C MET A 442 20.08 13.53 10.42
N LEU A 443 19.78 12.41 11.08
CA LEU A 443 19.78 11.09 10.46
C LEU A 443 18.78 10.99 9.28
N PRO A 444 17.49 11.35 9.41
CA PRO A 444 16.56 11.33 8.29
C PRO A 444 16.95 12.27 7.13
N CYS A 445 17.54 13.43 7.43
CA CYS A 445 18.06 14.32 6.40
C CYS A 445 19.22 13.68 5.64
N ALA A 446 20.12 12.97 6.33
CA ALA A 446 21.21 12.23 5.69
C ALA A 446 20.68 11.06 4.84
N LEU A 447 19.64 10.35 5.31
CA LEU A 447 18.96 9.32 4.53
C LEU A 447 18.34 9.89 3.23
N ALA A 448 18.02 11.19 3.18
CA ALA A 448 17.47 11.81 1.97
C ALA A 448 18.53 11.92 0.87
N VAL A 449 19.79 12.10 1.26
CA VAL A 449 20.93 12.07 0.33
C VAL A 449 21.10 10.65 -0.25
N LEU A 450 20.88 9.59 0.53
CA LEU A 450 20.91 8.22 0.01
C LEU A 450 19.85 7.97 -1.07
N VAL A 451 18.66 8.56 -0.93
CA VAL A 451 17.63 8.48 -1.98
C VAL A 451 18.10 9.10 -3.29
N LEU A 452 18.84 10.21 -3.25
CA LEU A 452 19.41 10.82 -4.44
C LEU A 452 20.43 9.89 -5.11
N PHE A 453 21.31 9.25 -4.33
CA PHE A 453 22.25 8.26 -4.87
C PHE A 453 21.51 7.09 -5.53
N TYR A 454 20.50 6.51 -4.87
CA TYR A 454 19.69 5.45 -5.47
C TYR A 454 18.97 5.90 -6.75
N PHE A 455 18.54 7.16 -6.81
CA PHE A 455 17.95 7.72 -8.01
C PHE A 455 18.97 7.78 -9.15
N PHE A 456 20.17 8.31 -8.91
CA PHE A 456 21.22 8.36 -9.94
C PHE A 456 21.69 6.96 -10.38
N ASP A 457 21.89 6.04 -9.44
CA ASP A 457 22.24 4.65 -9.75
C ASP A 457 21.17 3.99 -10.63
N SER A 458 19.88 4.28 -10.35
CA SER A 458 18.77 3.75 -11.16
C SER A 458 18.72 4.32 -12.58
N LEU A 459 19.31 5.51 -12.82
CA LEU A 459 19.46 6.09 -14.15
C LEU A 459 20.64 5.46 -14.91
N ASP A 460 21.74 5.17 -14.22
CA ASP A 460 22.98 4.65 -14.83
C ASP A 460 22.91 3.18 -15.21
N GLU A 461 22.21 2.35 -14.41
CA GLU A 461 22.04 0.91 -14.68
C GLU A 461 21.12 0.60 -15.87
N LEU A 462 20.59 1.61 -16.55
CA LEU A 462 19.78 1.38 -17.74
C LEU A 462 20.69 0.94 -18.88
N PRO A 463 20.49 -0.28 -19.43
CA PRO A 463 21.31 -0.75 -20.52
C PRO A 463 21.23 0.27 -21.65
N LYS A 464 22.39 0.75 -22.11
CA LYS A 464 22.56 1.57 -23.33
C LYS A 464 22.21 0.72 -24.57
N ASN A 465 21.04 0.11 -24.61
CA ASN A 465 20.57 -0.76 -25.69
C ASN A 465 20.25 0.00 -26.99
N SER A 466 20.50 1.30 -27.05
CA SER A 466 20.33 2.07 -28.29
C SER A 466 21.52 1.96 -29.26
N SER A 467 22.71 1.57 -28.81
CA SER A 467 23.88 1.46 -29.69
C SER A 467 24.07 0.03 -30.20
N ARG A 468 23.98 -0.97 -29.32
CA ARG A 468 24.29 -2.36 -29.69
C ARG A 468 23.31 -2.98 -30.69
N SER A 469 22.03 -2.58 -30.67
CA SER A 469 21.07 -3.05 -31.68
C SER A 469 21.32 -2.42 -33.05
N ARG A 470 21.90 -1.21 -33.09
CA ARG A 470 22.30 -0.56 -34.35
C ARG A 470 23.55 -1.21 -34.92
N ASP A 471 24.51 -1.56 -34.07
CA ASP A 471 25.75 -2.21 -34.50
C ASP A 471 25.51 -3.64 -34.99
N VAL A 472 24.58 -4.38 -34.38
CA VAL A 472 24.19 -5.72 -34.85
C VAL A 472 23.37 -5.66 -36.15
N GLU A 473 22.48 -4.68 -36.32
CA GLU A 473 21.79 -4.49 -37.62
C GLU A 473 22.78 -4.06 -38.71
N THR A 474 23.74 -3.18 -38.38
CA THR A 474 24.78 -2.71 -39.32
C THR A 474 25.74 -3.84 -39.71
N GLN A 475 26.12 -4.72 -38.76
CA GLN A 475 26.91 -5.92 -39.06
C GLN A 475 26.13 -6.93 -39.91
N ARG A 476 24.82 -7.09 -39.67
CA ARG A 476 23.99 -8.00 -40.46
C ARG A 476 23.77 -7.52 -41.89
N GLU A 477 23.77 -6.21 -42.14
CA GLU A 477 23.76 -5.64 -43.50
C GLU A 477 25.10 -5.78 -44.22
N THR A 478 26.22 -5.87 -43.49
CA THR A 478 27.56 -6.02 -44.10
C THR A 478 27.94 -7.47 -44.40
N GLU A 479 27.27 -8.46 -43.79
CA GLU A 479 27.56 -9.88 -43.98
C GLU A 479 26.66 -10.59 -45.01
N VAL A 480 25.74 -9.92 -45.71
CA VAL A 480 25.00 -10.56 -46.82
C VAL A 480 25.96 -10.72 -48.01
N PRO A 481 26.44 -11.95 -48.32
CA PRO A 481 27.34 -12.14 -49.44
C PRO A 481 26.52 -11.95 -50.72
N LYS A 482 27.00 -11.10 -51.63
CA LYS A 482 26.50 -11.05 -53.02
C LYS A 482 26.58 -12.46 -53.59
N ARG A 483 25.44 -13.16 -53.63
CA ARG A 483 25.31 -14.47 -54.27
C ARG A 483 25.39 -14.23 -55.77
N GLU A 484 26.59 -14.39 -56.33
CA GLU A 484 26.80 -14.38 -57.78
C GLU A 484 25.88 -15.43 -58.41
N THR A 485 25.10 -14.96 -59.37
CA THR A 485 24.09 -15.74 -60.07
C THR A 485 24.79 -16.46 -61.22
N GLU A 486 25.24 -17.69 -60.99
CA GLU A 486 25.73 -18.53 -62.10
C GLU A 486 24.54 -18.96 -62.97
N VAL A 487 24.57 -18.49 -64.22
CA VAL A 487 23.61 -18.84 -65.29
C VAL A 487 24.05 -20.17 -65.90
N PRO A 488 23.21 -21.22 -65.91
CA PRO A 488 23.59 -22.50 -66.52
C PRO A 488 23.46 -22.43 -68.05
N LYS A 489 24.55 -22.77 -68.75
CA LYS A 489 24.57 -23.02 -70.19
C LYS A 489 23.83 -24.33 -70.50
N ARG A 490 22.92 -24.28 -71.49
CA ARG A 490 22.25 -25.43 -72.11
C ARG A 490 23.19 -26.13 -73.10
N GLU A 491 23.18 -27.46 -73.07
CA GLU A 491 23.43 -28.32 -74.23
C GLU A 491 22.21 -29.21 -74.45
#